data_AF-A0AAX1Q919-F1
#
_entry.id   AF-A0AAX1Q919-F1
#
_cell.length_a   1.000
_cell.length_b   1.000
_cell.length_c   1.000
_cell.angle_alpha   90.00
_cell.angle_beta   90.00
_cell.angle_gamma   90.00
#
_symmetry.space_group_name_H-M   'P 1'
#
loop_
_entity.id
_entity.type
_entity.pdbx_description
1 polymer ?
#
loop_
_entity_poly.entity_id
_entity_poly.type
_entity_poly.pdbx_seq_one_letter_code
_entity_poly.pdbx_strand_id
1 'polypeptide(L)' 'MAGVILSFILFIPVYAVLIWSYFDPEESLLFGKRWMYQEDPEPSPAAIRYIKVMSLIGIVGLTFVFIILFIKFI' A
#
# COMPACT_ATOMS: atom_id res chain seq x y z
N MET A 1 -3.49 -18.47 17.81
CA MET A 1 -3.98 -17.22 18.43
C MET A 1 -2.96 -16.09 18.31
N ALA A 2 -1.82 -16.12 19.00
CA ALA A 2 -0.82 -15.04 18.96
C ALA A 2 -0.28 -14.71 17.55
N GLY A 3 0.00 -15.73 16.73
CA GLY A 3 0.51 -15.51 15.36
C GLY A 3 -0.47 -14.76 14.45
N VAL A 4 -1.78 -15.00 14.59
CA VAL A 4 -2.80 -14.29 13.79
C VAL A 4 -2.89 -12.83 14.21
N ILE A 5 -2.91 -12.56 15.52
CA ILE A 5 -2.91 -11.19 16.07
C ILE A 5 -1.67 -10.40 15.63
N LEU A 6 -0.49 -11.03 15.70
CA LEU A 6 0.76 -10.41 15.25
C LEU A 6 0.70 -10.05 13.75
N SER A 7 0.14 -10.93 12.91
CA SER A 7 -0.06 -10.64 11.50
C SER A 7 -0.90 -9.38 11.31
N PHE A 8 -2.06 -9.27 11.97
CA PHE A 8 -2.91 -8.06 11.86
C PHE A 8 -2.14 -6.78 12.19
N ILE A 9 -1.30 -6.79 13.24
CA ILE A 9 -0.49 -5.63 13.63
C ILE A 9 0.54 -5.29 12.54
N LEU A 10 1.24 -6.29 12.00
CA LEU A 10 2.27 -6.09 10.98
C LEU A 10 1.74 -5.57 9.64
N PHE A 11 0.46 -5.75 9.37
CA PHE A 11 -0.19 -5.24 8.16
C PHE A 11 -0.78 -3.83 8.31
N ILE A 12 -0.85 -3.26 9.52
CA ILE A 12 -1.27 -1.86 9.71
C ILE A 12 -0.39 -0.90 8.88
N PRO A 13 0.96 -0.99 8.93
CA PRO A 13 1.81 -0.18 8.07
C PRO A 13 1.55 -0.40 6.56
N VAL A 14 1.22 -1.64 6.16
CA VAL A 14 0.93 -1.95 4.76
C VAL A 14 -0.33 -1.21 4.29
N TYR A 15 -1.40 -1.21 5.08
CA TYR A 15 -2.58 -0.40 4.79
C TYR A 15 -2.26 1.09 4.77
N ALA A 16 -1.46 1.58 5.71
CA ALA A 16 -1.07 2.98 5.74
C ALA A 16 -0.35 3.40 4.44
N VAL A 17 0.59 2.59 3.97
CA VAL A 17 1.31 2.83 2.69
C VAL A 17 0.36 2.77 1.48
N LEU A 18 -0.56 1.79 1.44
CA LEU A 18 -1.53 1.69 0.34
C LEU A 18 -2.50 2.86 0.30
N ILE A 19 -3.02 3.27 1.47
CA ILE A 19 -3.91 4.43 1.59
C ILE A 19 -3.17 5.70 1.18
N TRP A 20 -1.96 5.90 1.71
CA TRP A 20 -1.12 7.03 1.33
C TRP A 20 -0.87 7.07 -0.18
N SER A 21 -0.54 5.92 -0.77
CA SER A 21 -0.29 5.81 -2.22
C SER A 21 -1.51 6.05 -3.09
N TYR A 22 -2.71 5.94 -2.53
CA TYR A 22 -3.95 6.27 -3.23
C TYR A 22 -4.25 7.78 -3.18
N PHE A 23 -4.07 8.41 -2.02
CA PHE A 23 -4.41 9.83 -1.81
C PHE A 23 -3.31 10.80 -2.26
N ASP A 24 -2.05 10.42 -2.05
CA ASP A 24 -0.86 11.21 -2.38
C ASP A 24 0.15 10.37 -3.19
N PRO A 25 -0.21 10.04 -4.43
CA PRO A 25 0.55 9.11 -5.27
C PRO A 25 1.90 9.67 -5.74
N GLU A 26 2.05 11.00 -5.85
CA GLU A 26 3.29 11.65 -6.26
C GLU A 26 4.36 11.46 -5.18
N GLU A 27 4.03 11.83 -3.95
CA GLU A 27 4.94 11.67 -2.82
C GLU A 27 5.27 10.19 -2.57
N SER A 28 4.26 9.32 -2.61
CA SER A 28 4.47 7.90 -2.31
C SER A 28 5.33 7.18 -3.36
N LEU A 29 5.23 7.54 -4.64
CA LEU A 29 6.06 6.98 -5.71
C LEU A 29 7.53 7.36 -5.58
N LEU A 30 7.79 8.57 -5.10
CA LEU A 30 9.12 9.14 -4.95
C LEU A 30 9.73 8.88 -3.58
N PHE A 31 8.96 8.34 -2.64
CA PHE A 31 9.42 8.02 -1.30
C PHE A 31 10.65 7.12 -1.33
N GLY A 32 11.74 7.58 -0.71
CA GLY A 32 13.02 6.88 -0.68
C GLY A 32 13.77 6.82 -2.01
N LYS A 33 13.29 7.53 -3.05
CA LYS A 33 13.89 7.56 -4.40
C LYS A 33 14.41 8.92 -4.84
N ARG A 34 13.94 10.02 -4.22
CA ARG A 34 14.33 11.38 -4.61
C ARG A 34 15.85 11.61 -4.67
N TRP A 35 16.61 10.98 -3.78
CA TRP A 35 18.08 11.08 -3.74
C TRP A 35 18.80 10.51 -4.97
N MET A 36 18.12 9.72 -5.80
CA MET A 36 18.71 9.11 -7.00
C MET A 36 18.70 10.03 -8.23
N TYR A 37 17.99 11.15 -8.17
CA TYR A 37 17.79 12.07 -9.29
C TYR A 37 18.57 13.36 -9.09
N GLN A 38 19.05 13.96 -10.18
CA GLN A 38 19.79 15.23 -10.15
C GLN A 38 18.87 16.44 -9.92
N GLU A 39 17.61 16.31 -10.31
CA GLU A 39 16.54 17.31 -10.18
C GLU A 39 15.31 16.64 -9.53
N ASP A 40 14.33 17.43 -9.08
CA ASP A 40 13.11 16.87 -8.48
C ASP A 40 12.29 16.13 -9.56
N PRO A 41 12.14 14.79 -9.46
CA PRO A 41 11.52 14.01 -10.52
C PRO A 41 10.00 14.17 -10.51
N GLU A 42 9.39 14.48 -11.65
CA GLU A 42 7.93 14.49 -11.81
C GLU A 42 7.41 13.13 -12.32
N PRO A 43 6.57 12.41 -11.56
CA PRO A 43 5.99 11.14 -12.02
C PRO A 43 5.04 11.35 -13.20
N SER A 44 5.08 10.45 -14.18
CA SER A 44 4.17 10.55 -15.33
C SER A 44 2.70 10.31 -14.93
N PRO A 45 1.71 10.89 -15.65
CA PRO A 45 0.30 10.66 -15.38
C PRO A 45 -0.10 9.17 -15.42
N ALA A 46 0.58 8.38 -16.25
CA ALA A 46 0.38 6.94 -16.33
C ALA A 46 0.87 6.24 -15.05
N ALA A 47 2.03 6.63 -14.50
CA ALA A 47 2.54 6.11 -13.24
C ALA A 47 1.61 6.46 -12.07
N ILE A 48 1.09 7.69 -12.04
CA ILE A 48 0.10 8.14 -11.05
C ILE A 48 -1.19 7.33 -11.15
N ARG A 49 -1.73 7.12 -12.35
CA ARG A 49 -2.93 6.30 -12.53
C ARG A 49 -2.68 4.85 -12.08
N TYR A 50 -1.53 4.29 -12.46
CA TYR A 50 -1.17 2.92 -12.10
C TYR A 50 -1.09 2.73 -10.58
N ILE A 51 -0.36 3.61 -9.87
CA ILE A 51 -0.20 3.46 -8.41
C ILE A 51 -1.54 3.59 -7.68
N LYS A 52 -2.44 4.50 -8.10
CA LYS A 52 -3.77 4.63 -7.50
C LYS A 52 -4.61 3.35 -7.70
N VAL A 53 -4.64 2.83 -8.93
CA VAL A 53 -5.40 1.60 -9.23
C VAL A 53 -4.83 0.40 -8.47
N MET A 54 -3.51 0.22 -8.48
CA MET A 54 -2.86 -0.87 -7.76
C MET A 54 -3.01 -0.75 -6.24
N SER A 55 -2.99 0.47 -5.69
CA SER A 55 -3.24 0.71 -4.26
C SER A 55 -4.66 0.32 -3.87
N LEU A 56 -5.66 0.68 -4.69
CA LEU A 56 -7.05 0.28 -4.47
C LEU A 56 -7.23 -1.23 -4.56
N ILE A 57 -6.66 -1.87 -5.60
CA ILE A 57 -6.67 -3.34 -5.73
C ILE A 57 -6.00 -3.98 -4.53
N GLY A 58 -4.87 -3.43 -4.07
CA GLY A 58 -4.15 -3.88 -2.88
C GLY A 58 -5.00 -3.81 -1.62
N ILE A 59 -5.68 -2.68 -1.37
CA ILE A 59 -6.59 -2.50 -0.23
C ILE A 59 -7.71 -3.54 -0.27
N VAL A 60 -8.39 -3.69 -1.41
CA VAL A 60 -9.50 -4.63 -1.58
C VAL A 60 -9.02 -6.07 -1.39
N GLY A 61 -7.95 -6.45 -2.09
CA GLY A 61 -7.37 -7.80 -2.02
C GLY A 61 -6.89 -8.15 -0.62
N LEU A 62 -6.18 -7.25 0.05
CA LEU A 62 -5.70 -7.45 1.42
C LEU A 62 -6.87 -7.61 2.40
N THR A 63 -7.95 -6.85 2.20
CA THR A 63 -9.17 -6.97 3.02
C THR A 63 -9.81 -8.35 2.87
N PHE A 64 -9.90 -8.89 1.64
CA PHE A 64 -10.38 -10.25 1.42
C PHE A 64 -9.49 -11.31 2.05
N VAL A 65 -8.16 -11.16 1.97
CA VAL A 65 -7.22 -12.05 2.66
C VAL A 65 -7.50 -12.07 4.15
N PHE A 66 -7.73 -10.90 4.77
CA PHE A 66 -8.06 -10.82 6.19
C PHE A 66 -9.39 -11.46 6.56
N ILE A 67 -10.43 -11.26 5.75
CA ILE A 67 -11.72 -11.92 5.97
C ILE A 67 -11.56 -13.44 5.94
N ILE A 68 -10.83 -13.97 4.95
CA ILE A 68 -10.57 -15.41 4.84
C ILE A 68 -9.77 -15.93 6.04
N LEU A 69 -8.72 -15.21 6.45
CA LEU A 69 -7.93 -15.58 7.62
C LEU A 69 -8.75 -15.55 8.91
N PHE A 70 -9.64 -14.57 9.06
CA PHE A 70 -10.54 -14.45 10.20
C PHE A 70 -11.56 -15.58 10.24
N ILE A 71 -12.21 -15.90 9.11
CA ILE A 71 -13.15 -17.03 9.00
C ILE A 71 -12.47 -18.36 9.29
N LYS A 72 -11.23 -18.58 8.80
CA LYS A 72 -10.46 -19.80 9.11
C LYS A 72 -10.02 -19.90 10.58
N PHE A 73 -10.02 -18.77 11.28
CA PHE A 73 -9.54 -18.67 12.65
C PHE A 73 -10.64 -18.87 13.69
N ILE A 74 -11.88 -18.51 13.35
CA ILE A 74 -13.12 -18.88 14.09
C ILE A 74 -13.36 -20.38 13.96
#